data_AF-A0A1M7LX83-F1
#
_entry.id   AF-A0A1M7LX83-F1
#
_cell.length_a   1.000
_cell.length_b   1.000
_cell.length_c   1.000
_cell.angle_alpha   90.00
_cell.angle_beta   90.00
_cell.angle_gamma   90.00
#
_symmetry.space_group_name_H-M   'P 1'
#
loop_
_entity.id
_entity.type
_entity.pdbx_description
1 polymer ?
#
loop_
_entity_poly.entity_id
_entity_poly.type
_entity_poly.pdbx_seq_one_letter_code
_entity_poly.pdbx_strand_id
1 'polypeptide(L)' 'MSILKFIIVGAAVGFGINYITKKNADGRSIIDDLTENAPDWFDKAKQYAEDALNQVSKTAREAKANF' A
#
# COMPACT_ATOMS: atom_id res chain seq x y z
N MET A 1 0.11 1.21 -22.41
CA MET A 1 -1.10 2.02 -22.18
C MET A 1 -1.47 1.97 -20.71
N SER A 2 -1.49 3.11 -20.02
CA SER A 2 -1.53 3.18 -18.56
C SER A 2 -2.83 2.69 -17.90
N ILE A 3 -3.92 2.53 -18.66
CA ILE A 3 -5.24 2.09 -18.15
C ILE A 3 -5.18 0.77 -17.36
N LEU A 4 -4.46 -0.26 -17.84
CA LEU A 4 -4.37 -1.53 -17.11
C LEU A 4 -3.75 -1.37 -15.70
N LYS A 5 -2.76 -0.47 -15.55
CA LYS A 5 -2.15 -0.21 -14.25
C LYS A 5 -3.15 0.43 -13.29
N PHE A 6 -3.96 1.36 -13.78
CA PHE A 6 -5.02 1.99 -12.99
C PHE A 6 -6.12 1.00 -12.59
N ILE A 7 -6.48 0.06 -13.47
CA ILE A 7 -7.45 -1.01 -13.14
C ILE A 7 -6.92 -1.90 -12.02
N ILE A 8 -5.65 -2.32 -12.09
CA ILE A 8 -5.03 -3.16 -11.06
C ILE A 8 -4.97 -2.44 -9.72
N VAL A 9 -4.55 -1.16 -9.72
CA VAL A 9 -4.52 -0.32 -8.50
C VAL A 9 -5.94 -0.14 -7.94
N GLY A 10 -6.93 0.15 -8.79
CA GLY A 10 -8.33 0.28 -8.39
C GLY A 10 -8.90 -1.00 -7.78
N ALA A 11 -8.59 -2.16 -8.37
CA ALA A 11 -9.00 -3.46 -7.85
C ALA A 11 -8.34 -3.75 -6.49
N ALA A 12 -7.04 -3.48 -6.34
CA ALA A 12 -6.33 -3.67 -5.08
C ALA A 12 -6.87 -2.77 -3.96
N VAL A 13 -7.14 -1.49 -4.26
CA VAL A 13 -7.75 -0.56 -3.30
C VAL A 13 -9.17 -1.00 -2.94
N GLY A 14 -10.00 -1.38 -3.92
CA GLY A 14 -11.36 -1.85 -3.67
C GLY A 14 -11.41 -3.11 -2.79
N PHE A 15 -10.52 -4.08 -3.05
CA PHE A 15 -10.37 -5.27 -2.20
C PHE A 15 -9.84 -4.94 -0.81
N GLY A 16 -8.85 -4.03 -0.71
CA GLY A 16 -8.30 -3.58 0.56
C GLY A 16 -9.36 -2.92 1.44
N ILE A 17 -10.16 -2.01 0.86
CA ILE A 17 -11.28 -1.36 1.55
C ILE A 17 -12.32 -2.40 2.00
N ASN A 18 -12.72 -3.33 1.12
CA ASN A 18 -13.68 -4.39 1.48
C ASN A 18 -13.16 -5.23 2.67
N TYR A 19 -11.87 -5.56 2.67
CA TYR A 19 -11.26 -6.37 3.72
C TYR A 19 -11.20 -5.65 5.07
N ILE A 20 -10.82 -4.37 5.09
CA ILE A 20 -10.74 -3.58 6.34
C ILE A 20 -12.12 -3.15 6.87
N THR A 21 -13.10 -2.96 5.97
CA THR A 21 -14.48 -2.58 6.34
C THR A 21 -15.33 -3.78 6.72
N LYS A 22 -14.90 -5.01 6.40
CA LYS A 22 -15.58 -6.23 6.82
C LYS A 22 -15.55 -6.30 8.34
N LYS A 23 -16.74 -6.16 8.95
CA LYS A 23 -16.90 -6.18 10.41
C LYS A 23 -16.54 -7.57 10.95
N ASN A 24 -15.70 -7.59 11.99
CA ASN A 24 -15.42 -8.79 12.77
C ASN A 24 -16.54 -9.06 13.78
N ALA A 25 -16.53 -10.25 14.40
CA ALA A 25 -17.56 -10.74 15.33
C ALA A 25 -17.81 -9.81 16.54
N ASP A 26 -16.84 -8.98 16.90
CA ASP A 26 -16.88 -8.09 18.06
C ASP A 26 -17.54 -6.72 17.80
N GLY A 27 -18.07 -6.48 16.59
CA GLY A 27 -18.82 -5.25 16.27
C GLY A 27 -17.98 -3.97 16.12
N ARG A 28 -16.69 -4.01 16.48
CA ARG A 28 -15.68 -2.97 16.18
C ARG A 28 -15.06 -3.19 14.80
N SER A 29 -14.79 -2.11 14.09
CA SER A 29 -14.10 -2.15 12.80
C SER A 29 -12.60 -2.10 13.06
N ILE A 30 -11.78 -2.84 12.30
CA ILE A 30 -10.30 -2.77 12.37
C ILE A 30 -9.83 -1.32 12.19
N ILE A 31 -10.67 -0.49 11.58
CA ILE A 31 -10.53 0.95 11.40
C ILE A 31 -10.42 1.71 12.73
N ASP A 32 -11.16 1.34 13.79
CA ASP A 32 -11.06 2.03 15.08
C ASP A 32 -9.71 1.77 15.74
N ASP A 33 -9.25 0.52 15.77
CA ASP A 33 -7.92 0.14 16.31
C ASP A 33 -6.76 0.72 15.45
N LEU A 34 -6.97 0.86 14.14
CA LEU A 34 -6.03 1.51 13.22
C LEU A 34 -6.02 3.04 13.38
N THR A 35 -7.15 3.65 13.71
CA THR A 35 -7.27 5.10 13.91
C THR A 35 -6.70 5.53 15.26
N GLU A 36 -6.76 4.68 16.29
CA GLU A 36 -6.13 4.96 17.59
C GLU A 36 -4.60 5.01 17.51
N ASN A 37 -3.99 4.23 16.60
CA ASN A 37 -2.56 4.24 16.30
C ASN A 37 -2.25 4.98 14.97
N ALA A 38 -3.15 5.89 14.56
CA ALA A 38 -3.18 6.50 13.23
C ALA A 38 -1.83 6.98 12.66
N PRO A 39 -1.04 7.78 13.40
CA PRO A 39 0.18 8.34 12.84
C PRO A 39 1.26 7.26 12.63
N ASP A 40 1.40 6.30 13.53
CA ASP A 40 2.48 5.32 13.50
C ASP A 40 2.38 4.34 12.33
N TRP A 41 1.17 3.89 11.96
CA TRP A 41 1.02 3.00 10.81
C TRP A 41 1.24 3.73 9.49
N PHE A 42 0.85 5.02 9.43
CA PHE A 42 1.07 5.84 8.25
C PHE A 42 2.57 6.07 8.02
N ASP A 43 3.31 6.39 9.08
CA ASP A 43 4.76 6.57 9.03
C ASP A 43 5.47 5.27 8.64
N LYS A 44 5.07 4.12 9.20
CA LYS A 44 5.60 2.80 8.79
C LYS A 44 5.30 2.46 7.33
N ALA A 45 4.06 2.70 6.88
CA ALA A 45 3.67 2.46 5.50
C ALA A 45 4.46 3.35 4.53
N LYS A 46 4.67 4.61 4.90
CA LYS A 46 5.49 5.56 4.15
C LYS A 46 6.94 5.13 4.05
N GLN A 47 7.57 4.74 5.16
CA GLN A 47 8.93 4.22 5.17
C GLN A 47 9.08 2.99 4.26
N TYR A 48 8.13 2.04 4.36
CA TYR A 48 8.15 0.84 3.52
C TYR A 48 8.00 1.16 2.03
N ALA A 49 7.12 2.10 1.68
CA ALA A 49 6.95 2.56 0.31
C ALA A 49 8.22 3.24 -0.21
N GLU A 50 8.86 4.06 0.61
CA GLU A 50 10.10 4.76 0.28
C GLU A 50 11.26 3.78 0.06
N ASP A 51 11.39 2.75 0.90
CA ASP A 51 12.37 1.67 0.72
C ASP A 51 12.12 0.86 -0.55
N ALA A 52 10.86 0.50 -0.84
CA ALA A 52 10.50 -0.20 -2.07
C ALA A 52 10.82 0.63 -3.32
N LEU A 53 10.50 1.93 -3.31
CA LEU A 53 10.84 2.86 -4.39
C LEU A 53 12.35 3.01 -4.55
N ASN A 54 13.09 3.08 -3.44
CA ASN A 54 14.55 3.15 -3.45
C ASN A 54 15.17 1.89 -4.05
N GLN A 55 14.68 0.70 -3.72
CA GLN A 55 15.15 -0.55 -4.32
C GLN A 55 14.83 -0.60 -5.82
N VAL A 56 13.59 -0.32 -6.21
CA VAL A 56 13.18 -0.30 -7.62
C VAL A 56 14.00 0.71 -8.42
N SER A 57 14.25 1.90 -7.87
CA SER A 57 15.05 2.93 -8.54
C SER A 57 16.53 2.56 -8.64
N LYS A 58 17.12 1.88 -7.64
CA LYS A 58 18.48 1.32 -7.72
C LYS A 58 18.57 0.27 -8.81
N THR A 59 17.68 -0.72 -8.80
CA THR A 59 17.64 -1.78 -9.82
C THR A 59 17.43 -1.20 -11.22
N ALA A 60 16.56 -0.20 -11.38
CA ALA A 60 16.34 0.46 -12.65
C ALA A 60 17.56 1.27 -13.13
N ARG A 61 18.30 1.91 -12.21
CA ARG A 61 19.54 2.63 -12.53
C ARG A 61 20.65 1.66 -12.92
N GLU A 62 20.80 0.54 -12.22
CA GLU A 62 21.77 -0.51 -12.54
C GLU A 62 21.48 -1.17 -13.89
N ALA A 63 20.21 -1.52 -14.15
CA ALA A 63 19.80 -2.08 -15.44
C ALA A 63 20.05 -1.10 -16.60
N LYS A 64 19.88 0.21 -16.38
CA LYS A 64 20.17 1.26 -17.37
C LYS A 64 21.67 1.49 -17.58
N ALA A 65 22.50 1.28 -16.55
CA ALA A 65 23.95 1.46 -16.65
C ALA A 65 24.67 0.28 -17.34
N ASN A 66 24.05 -0.90 -17.34
CA ASN A 66 24.57 -2.13 -17.97
C ASN A 66 24.09 -2.33 -19.43
N PHE A 67 23.38 -1.36 -20.01
CA PHE A 67 22.87 -1.35 -21.38
C PHE A 67 23.45 -0.17 -22.15
#